data_AF-A0A3B8PWX3-F1
#
_entry.id   AF-A0A3B8PWX3-F1
#
_cell.length_a   1.000
_cell.length_b   1.000
_cell.length_c   1.000
_cell.angle_alpha   90.00
_cell.angle_beta   90.00
_cell.angle_gamma   90.00
#
_symmetry.space_group_name_H-M   'P 1'
#
loop_
_entity.id
_entity.type
_entity.pdbx_description
1 polymer ?
#
loop_
_entity_poly.entity_id
_entity_poly.type
_entity_poly.pdbx_seq_one_letter_code
_entity_poly.pdbx_strand_id
1 'polypeptide(L)'
;MPSWFKWGRSIQVAVSRQPVRRVCGCGQAVDVLRTDQFQRLACASCGQIGILLPQDGYPGSGPADHPTESAADPVVTTTRSRPAARSGRAKPVGDSPGRARPASGSTSARPSSESKPQPTPPPVSEPPPPEAAEPPAGRQLEEPLVTRRGIQAEPAHTPRRRRVTPFRLVALCMVMLVGVTGWWSLGQLQLSSDASRLRDLMRSGLESLEAGDFSTAARDLVEATDVLDRLGRKDSAADLIRQRGREAAAANGLVSVSLVDILSDADRLQRSGVDGAWRRQFQRDHRGRWIIMQSVLEQPGERLDDEARASGQNRLPDAFEAEYPFAVGERAVRLSGRLPALVRLSGWDDPGDEDPRPVIFAGQLEACRFDPGTQTWWIELSADTAFLWTDIVSYGQLGFLPHAIFGDEEIAAVLKRQSAAAGIAVDGLANPGQADDGSPETRSKIGALVRESSR
;
A
#
# COMPACT_ATOMS: atom_id res chain seq x y z
N MET A 1 16.09 -17.11 42.14
CA MET A 1 16.33 -16.42 40.86
C MET A 1 16.65 -17.47 39.81
N PRO A 2 15.74 -17.80 38.89
CA PRO A 2 15.99 -18.90 37.96
C PRO A 2 16.33 -18.38 36.56
N SER A 3 17.38 -18.96 35.98
CA SER A 3 18.07 -18.63 34.73
C SER A 3 17.48 -19.41 33.54
N TRP A 4 16.64 -18.79 32.71
CA TRP A 4 16.03 -19.45 31.54
C TRP A 4 15.95 -18.56 30.30
N PHE A 5 16.98 -17.75 30.08
CA PHE A 5 17.23 -17.11 28.78
C PHE A 5 18.65 -17.43 28.32
N LYS A 6 18.81 -18.55 27.59
CA LYS A 6 19.94 -18.78 26.69
C LYS A 6 19.39 -18.80 25.27
N TRP A 7 19.48 -17.66 24.60
CA TRP A 7 19.27 -17.57 23.16
C TRP A 7 20.29 -18.43 22.42
N GLY A 8 19.81 -19.11 21.38
CA GLY A 8 20.57 -20.06 20.60
C GLY A 8 21.80 -19.43 19.96
N ARG A 9 22.94 -20.13 20.07
CA ARG A 9 24.06 -19.89 19.16
C ARG A 9 23.58 -20.24 17.76
N SER A 10 23.53 -19.26 16.87
CA SER A 10 23.44 -19.52 15.45
C SER A 10 24.65 -20.39 15.07
N ILE A 11 24.37 -21.61 14.61
CA ILE A 11 25.39 -22.45 14.00
C ILE A 11 25.72 -21.77 12.67
N GLN A 12 26.85 -21.06 12.61
CA GLN A 12 27.40 -20.63 11.33
C GLN A 12 27.78 -21.90 10.57
N VAL A 13 26.88 -22.35 9.70
CA VAL A 13 27.20 -23.36 8.71
C VAL A 13 28.23 -22.73 7.80
N ALA A 14 29.48 -23.20 7.88
CA ALA A 14 30.52 -22.79 6.96
C ALA A 14 30.14 -23.29 5.56
N VAL A 15 29.44 -22.44 4.79
CA VAL A 15 29.12 -22.71 3.40
C VAL A 15 30.42 -22.71 2.63
N SER A 16 30.87 -23.89 2.18
CA SER A 16 32.04 -24.02 1.34
C SER A 16 31.81 -23.26 0.03
N ARG A 17 32.53 -22.14 -0.18
CA ARG A 17 32.47 -21.35 -1.41
C ARG A 17 33.11 -22.16 -2.54
N GLN A 18 32.30 -22.76 -3.40
CA GLN A 18 32.81 -23.50 -4.56
C GLN A 18 33.19 -22.50 -5.68
N PRO A 19 34.41 -22.56 -6.22
CA PRO A 19 34.79 -21.73 -7.37
C PRO A 19 33.98 -22.17 -8.60
N VAL A 20 33.43 -21.20 -9.32
CA VAL A 20 32.67 -21.43 -10.55
C VAL A 20 33.47 -20.88 -11.73
N ARG A 21 33.68 -21.73 -12.74
CA ARG A 21 34.38 -21.35 -13.96
C ARG A 21 33.42 -20.69 -14.94
N ARG A 22 33.67 -19.42 -15.28
CA ARG A 22 32.91 -18.67 -16.28
C ARG A 22 33.74 -18.51 -17.55
N VAL A 23 33.12 -18.73 -18.71
CA VAL A 23 33.76 -18.52 -20.02
C VAL A 23 33.22 -17.24 -20.63
N CYS A 24 34.12 -16.33 -21.00
CA CYS A 24 33.77 -15.11 -21.74
C CYS A 24 33.47 -15.44 -23.21
N GLY A 25 32.73 -14.56 -23.92
CA GLY A 25 32.47 -14.72 -25.35
C GLY A 25 33.74 -14.78 -26.22
N CYS A 26 34.87 -14.23 -25.74
CA CYS A 26 36.17 -14.34 -26.40
C CYS A 26 36.90 -15.68 -26.17
N GLY A 27 36.32 -16.60 -25.40
CA GLY A 27 36.89 -17.92 -25.09
C GLY A 27 37.75 -17.98 -23.81
N GLN A 28 38.09 -16.85 -23.19
CA GLN A 28 38.86 -16.84 -21.95
C GLN A 28 37.99 -17.32 -20.76
N ALA A 29 38.49 -18.28 -20.00
CA ALA A 29 37.85 -18.78 -18.79
C ALA A 29 38.45 -18.12 -17.54
N VAL A 30 37.60 -17.74 -16.59
CA VAL A 30 37.98 -17.18 -15.29
C VAL A 30 37.25 -17.94 -14.19
N ASP A 31 37.99 -18.37 -13.17
CA ASP A 31 37.41 -18.96 -11.96
C ASP A 31 37.04 -17.84 -11.00
N VAL A 32 35.77 -17.79 -10.61
CA VAL A 32 35.23 -16.76 -9.72
C VAL A 32 34.50 -17.42 -8.57
N LEU A 33 34.69 -16.88 -7.36
CA LEU A 33 33.95 -17.30 -6.18
C LEU A 33 32.58 -16.63 -6.21
N ARG A 34 31.50 -17.42 -6.23
CA ARG A 34 30.16 -16.85 -6.06
C ARG A 34 30.01 -16.30 -4.64
N THR A 35 29.43 -15.11 -4.56
CA THR A 35 28.97 -14.49 -3.32
C THR A 35 27.45 -14.64 -3.20
N ASP A 36 26.93 -14.25 -2.06
CA ASP A 36 25.51 -13.99 -1.80
C ASP A 36 24.96 -12.79 -2.59
N GLN A 37 25.82 -11.89 -3.07
CA GLN A 37 25.47 -10.78 -3.94
C GLN A 37 25.85 -11.03 -5.41
N PHE A 38 25.20 -10.30 -6.33
CA PHE A 38 25.57 -10.34 -7.76
C PHE A 38 26.94 -9.68 -7.95
N GLN A 39 27.74 -10.20 -8.89
CA GLN A 39 29.06 -9.64 -9.20
C GLN A 39 29.15 -9.22 -10.66
N ARG A 40 29.67 -8.01 -10.91
CA ARG A 40 30.03 -7.55 -12.26
C ARG A 40 31.49 -7.90 -12.53
N LEU A 41 31.73 -8.67 -13.58
CA LEU A 41 33.06 -9.16 -13.94
C LEU A 41 33.40 -8.64 -15.34
N ALA A 42 34.54 -7.97 -15.46
CA ALA A 42 35.09 -7.59 -16.76
C ALA A 42 36.12 -8.65 -17.20
N CYS A 43 36.02 -9.10 -18.44
CA CYS A 43 37.03 -10.00 -19.01
C CYS A 43 38.36 -9.25 -19.19
N ALA A 44 39.44 -9.75 -18.60
CA ALA A 44 40.77 -9.14 -18.73
C ALA A 44 41.30 -9.12 -20.18
N SER A 45 40.81 -10.01 -21.05
CA SER A 45 41.28 -10.10 -22.43
C SER A 45 40.54 -9.20 -23.41
N CYS A 46 39.22 -9.08 -23.30
CA CYS A 46 38.39 -8.33 -24.27
C CYS A 46 37.61 -7.17 -23.67
N GLY A 47 37.65 -6.97 -22.34
CA GLY A 47 36.92 -5.92 -21.65
C GLY A 47 35.40 -6.15 -21.51
N GLN A 48 34.86 -7.21 -22.11
CA GLN A 48 33.42 -7.49 -22.05
C GLN A 48 32.96 -7.70 -20.60
N ILE A 49 31.95 -6.94 -20.19
CA ILE A 49 31.34 -7.02 -18.87
C ILE A 49 30.30 -8.14 -18.90
N GLY A 50 30.27 -8.96 -17.85
CA GLY A 50 29.10 -9.78 -17.60
C GLY A 50 28.82 -9.99 -16.13
N ILE A 51 27.62 -10.48 -15.88
CA ILE A 51 27.04 -10.56 -14.53
C ILE A 51 27.09 -12.02 -14.08
N LEU A 52 27.62 -12.25 -12.88
CA LEU A 52 27.53 -13.52 -12.17
C LEU A 52 26.41 -13.40 -11.13
N LEU A 53 25.37 -14.22 -11.27
CA LEU A 53 24.25 -14.26 -10.35
C LEU A 53 24.69 -14.82 -8.98
N PRO A 54 24.01 -14.42 -7.89
CA PRO A 54 24.19 -15.02 -6.57
C PRO A 54 24.08 -16.55 -6.60
N GLN A 55 24.64 -17.20 -5.59
CA GLN A 55 24.34 -18.61 -5.36
C GLN A 55 22.85 -18.75 -5.04
N ASP A 56 22.08 -19.39 -5.92
CA ASP A 56 20.64 -19.62 -5.71
C ASP A 56 20.42 -20.23 -4.32
N GLY A 57 19.79 -19.47 -3.43
CA GLY A 57 19.28 -19.95 -2.16
C GLY A 57 17.98 -20.74 -2.32
N TYR A 58 17.75 -21.33 -3.50
CA TYR A 58 16.59 -22.20 -3.70
C TYR A 58 16.83 -23.49 -2.89
N PRO A 59 15.87 -23.90 -2.03
CA PRO A 59 16.06 -25.03 -1.13
C PRO A 59 16.46 -26.26 -1.94
N GLY A 60 17.45 -26.97 -1.41
CA GLY A 60 18.24 -27.99 -2.10
C GLY A 60 17.42 -28.97 -2.92
N SER A 61 18.08 -29.56 -3.91
CA SER A 61 17.66 -30.73 -4.68
C SER A 61 16.48 -31.43 -4.00
N GLY A 62 15.30 -31.39 -4.63
CA GLY A 62 14.13 -32.15 -4.20
C GLY A 62 14.49 -33.58 -3.81
N PRO A 63 13.63 -34.23 -3.02
CA PRO A 63 13.94 -35.42 -2.24
C PRO A 63 14.87 -36.36 -3.01
N ALA A 64 16.06 -36.55 -2.44
CA ALA A 64 17.04 -37.48 -2.99
C ALA A 64 16.35 -38.81 -3.26
N ASP A 65 16.38 -39.27 -4.51
CA ASP A 65 16.02 -40.63 -4.86
C ASP A 65 16.85 -41.55 -3.97
N HIS A 66 16.18 -42.19 -3.01
CA HIS A 66 16.79 -43.23 -2.21
C HIS A 66 17.34 -44.30 -3.16
N PRO A 67 18.60 -44.74 -3.01
CA PRO A 67 19.12 -45.83 -3.80
C PRO A 67 18.28 -47.06 -3.48
N THR A 68 17.57 -47.56 -4.49
CA THR A 68 16.86 -48.83 -4.46
C THR A 68 17.79 -49.90 -3.94
N GLU A 69 17.49 -50.38 -2.73
CA GLU A 69 18.13 -51.51 -2.08
C GLU A 69 17.92 -52.74 -2.98
N SER A 70 18.96 -53.06 -3.72
CA SER A 70 19.02 -54.27 -4.56
C SER A 70 19.04 -55.47 -3.63
N ALA A 71 17.90 -56.16 -3.58
CA ALA A 71 17.76 -57.45 -2.91
C ALA A 71 18.83 -58.41 -3.44
N ALA A 72 19.79 -58.73 -2.57
CA ALA A 72 20.74 -59.80 -2.78
C ALA A 72 20.06 -61.15 -2.49
N ASP A 73 20.01 -62.00 -3.51
CA ASP A 73 19.76 -63.44 -3.35
C ASP A 73 20.93 -64.11 -2.62
N PRO A 74 20.67 -65.16 -1.81
CA PRO A 74 21.69 -65.82 -1.03
C PRO A 74 22.58 -66.75 -1.86
N VAL A 75 23.85 -66.70 -1.52
CA VAL A 75 24.97 -67.51 -1.99
C VAL A 75 24.69 -69.02 -1.87
N VAL A 76 24.71 -69.72 -3.01
CA VAL A 76 25.02 -71.17 -3.07
C VAL A 76 26.38 -71.33 -3.73
N THR A 77 27.33 -71.86 -2.97
CA THR A 77 28.69 -72.15 -3.39
C THR A 77 28.77 -73.55 -3.98
N THR A 78 29.16 -73.70 -5.24
CA THR A 78 29.98 -74.85 -5.71
C THR A 78 30.74 -74.53 -7.00
N THR A 79 32.05 -74.34 -6.83
CA THR A 79 33.16 -75.05 -7.49
C THR A 79 33.14 -75.32 -9.01
N ARG A 80 34.24 -74.87 -9.65
CA ARG A 80 34.99 -75.47 -10.78
C ARG A 80 34.43 -75.32 -12.21
N SER A 81 35.09 -74.47 -13.01
CA SER A 81 36.09 -74.86 -14.03
C SER A 81 36.22 -73.85 -15.18
N ARG A 82 37.47 -73.46 -15.44
CA ARG A 82 38.11 -72.96 -16.69
C ARG A 82 37.53 -73.57 -18.01
N PRO A 83 37.93 -73.11 -19.21
CA PRO A 83 38.01 -71.75 -19.79
C PRO A 83 37.43 -71.69 -21.24
N ALA A 84 37.62 -70.54 -21.90
CA ALA A 84 37.97 -70.37 -23.32
C ALA A 84 36.97 -69.62 -24.23
N ALA A 85 37.50 -68.48 -24.69
CA ALA A 85 37.60 -68.06 -26.09
C ALA A 85 36.36 -67.57 -26.87
N ARG A 86 36.63 -66.40 -27.47
CA ARG A 86 36.46 -66.05 -28.90
C ARG A 86 35.22 -65.25 -29.31
N SER A 87 35.54 -64.09 -29.92
CA SER A 87 34.94 -63.44 -31.09
C SER A 87 33.41 -63.53 -31.23
N GLY A 88 32.67 -62.43 -31.29
CA GLY A 88 32.91 -61.25 -32.10
C GLY A 88 31.64 -60.95 -32.91
N ARG A 89 31.70 -59.89 -33.70
CA ARG A 89 30.80 -59.51 -34.81
C ARG A 89 29.72 -58.47 -34.52
N ALA A 90 29.70 -57.52 -35.44
CA ALA A 90 29.00 -56.26 -35.48
C ALA A 90 27.62 -56.33 -36.16
N LYS A 91 26.80 -55.30 -35.84
CA LYS A 91 25.78 -54.59 -36.67
C LYS A 91 24.60 -55.42 -37.23
N PRO A 92 23.51 -54.80 -37.76
CA PRO A 92 23.16 -53.37 -37.91
C PRO A 92 21.74 -53.01 -37.38
N VAL A 93 21.43 -51.74 -37.11
CA VAL A 93 20.61 -50.80 -37.94
C VAL A 93 19.39 -51.43 -38.63
N GLY A 94 18.21 -50.97 -38.23
CA GLY A 94 16.95 -51.15 -38.93
C GLY A 94 16.03 -49.96 -38.66
N ASP A 95 16.02 -49.01 -39.60
CA ASP A 95 14.96 -48.02 -39.78
C ASP A 95 13.66 -48.73 -40.16
N SER A 96 12.52 -48.29 -39.62
CA SER A 96 11.32 -48.06 -40.44
C SER A 96 10.20 -47.32 -39.69
N PRO A 97 9.31 -46.66 -40.45
CA PRO A 97 8.55 -45.50 -40.00
C PRO A 97 7.04 -45.75 -39.85
N GLY A 98 6.37 -44.79 -39.20
CA GLY A 98 4.97 -44.46 -39.41
C GLY A 98 3.95 -45.34 -38.68
N ARG A 99 3.03 -44.70 -37.93
CA ARG A 99 1.65 -44.49 -38.35
C ARG A 99 0.81 -43.81 -37.25
N ALA A 100 0.03 -42.83 -37.71
CA ALA A 100 -1.35 -42.53 -37.34
C ALA A 100 -1.80 -42.48 -35.86
N ARG A 101 -2.19 -41.25 -35.50
CA ARG A 101 -3.32 -40.88 -34.63
C ARG A 101 -4.52 -41.85 -34.76
N PRO A 102 -5.29 -42.05 -33.68
CA PRO A 102 -6.53 -41.30 -33.57
C PRO A 102 -6.83 -40.75 -32.18
N ALA A 103 -7.77 -39.80 -32.16
CA ALA A 103 -8.35 -39.14 -31.01
C ALA A 103 -9.36 -40.01 -30.26
N SER A 104 -9.58 -39.66 -28.99
CA SER A 104 -10.71 -39.93 -28.06
C SER A 104 -10.10 -40.21 -26.68
N GLY A 105 -10.45 -39.58 -25.57
CA GLY A 105 -11.70 -38.94 -25.17
C GLY A 105 -12.06 -39.51 -23.79
N SER A 106 -11.80 -38.77 -22.72
CA SER A 106 -12.28 -39.01 -21.34
C SER A 106 -11.83 -37.78 -20.52
N THR A 107 -12.60 -36.69 -20.39
CA THR A 107 -13.83 -36.49 -19.60
C THR A 107 -13.78 -37.16 -18.22
N SER A 108 -12.97 -36.59 -17.34
CA SER A 108 -13.02 -36.86 -15.90
C SER A 108 -14.07 -35.94 -15.27
N ALA A 109 -15.14 -36.56 -14.77
CA ALA A 109 -16.26 -35.93 -14.10
C ALA A 109 -15.86 -35.40 -12.72
N ARG A 110 -16.18 -34.13 -12.44
CA ARG A 110 -16.08 -33.49 -11.13
C ARG A 110 -17.49 -33.41 -10.52
N PRO A 111 -17.70 -33.82 -9.26
CA PRO A 111 -19.04 -33.78 -8.66
C PRO A 111 -19.43 -32.33 -8.31
N SER A 112 -20.54 -31.89 -8.89
CA SER A 112 -21.24 -30.66 -8.52
C SER A 112 -21.87 -30.81 -7.14
N SER A 113 -21.52 -29.90 -6.23
CA SER A 113 -22.24 -29.70 -4.98
C SER A 113 -23.46 -28.84 -5.25
N GLU A 114 -24.61 -29.38 -4.88
CA GLU A 114 -25.95 -28.83 -5.03
C GLU A 114 -26.17 -27.69 -4.04
N SER A 115 -26.02 -26.44 -4.52
CA SER A 115 -26.39 -25.24 -3.74
C SER A 115 -27.87 -24.94 -3.92
N LYS A 116 -28.57 -25.02 -2.79
CA LYS A 116 -29.98 -24.68 -2.58
C LYS A 116 -30.26 -23.21 -2.99
N PRO A 117 -31.29 -22.91 -3.80
CA PRO A 117 -31.58 -21.54 -4.24
C PRO A 117 -32.10 -20.69 -3.08
N GLN A 118 -31.43 -19.56 -2.84
CA GLN A 118 -31.83 -18.52 -1.90
C GLN A 118 -32.87 -17.60 -2.57
N PRO A 119 -33.99 -17.26 -1.90
CA PRO A 119 -35.07 -16.49 -2.51
C PRO A 119 -34.65 -15.05 -2.80
N THR A 120 -34.91 -14.61 -4.02
CA THR A 120 -34.74 -13.25 -4.54
C THR A 120 -35.65 -12.28 -3.78
N PRO A 121 -35.13 -11.17 -3.21
CA PRO A 121 -35.98 -10.11 -2.67
C PRO A 121 -36.68 -9.36 -3.82
N PRO A 122 -37.93 -8.89 -3.61
CA PRO A 122 -38.67 -8.14 -4.62
C PRO A 122 -38.02 -6.77 -4.92
N PRO A 123 -38.23 -6.24 -6.13
CA PRO A 123 -37.65 -4.96 -6.56
C PRO A 123 -38.17 -3.81 -5.70
N VAL A 124 -37.24 -3.10 -5.06
CA VAL A 124 -37.50 -1.81 -4.41
C VAL A 124 -37.80 -0.80 -5.50
N SER A 125 -39.02 -0.26 -5.48
CA SER A 125 -39.46 0.81 -6.36
C SER A 125 -38.60 2.05 -6.14
N GLU A 126 -37.92 2.45 -7.20
CA GLU A 126 -37.20 3.71 -7.34
C GLU A 126 -38.18 4.88 -7.17
N PRO A 127 -37.92 5.85 -6.28
CA PRO A 127 -38.76 7.04 -6.16
C PRO A 127 -38.62 7.90 -7.43
N PRO A 128 -39.73 8.46 -7.96
CA PRO A 128 -39.68 9.27 -9.17
C PRO A 128 -38.83 10.53 -8.95
N PRO A 129 -38.14 11.00 -10.00
CA PRO A 129 -37.31 12.20 -9.95
C PRO A 129 -38.14 13.45 -9.60
N PRO A 130 -37.55 14.43 -8.89
CA PRO A 130 -38.23 15.68 -8.58
C PRO A 130 -38.56 16.43 -9.87
N GLU A 131 -39.86 16.56 -10.09
CA GLU A 131 -40.50 17.37 -11.11
C GLU A 131 -39.94 18.80 -11.06
N ALA A 132 -39.38 19.22 -12.19
CA ALA A 132 -38.80 20.54 -12.38
C ALA A 132 -39.87 21.60 -12.13
N ALA A 133 -39.66 22.41 -11.10
CA ALA A 133 -40.49 23.55 -10.78
C ALA A 133 -40.46 24.55 -11.96
N GLU A 134 -41.59 24.65 -12.65
CA GLU A 134 -41.88 25.73 -13.58
C GLU A 134 -41.88 27.10 -12.85
N PRO A 135 -41.46 28.19 -13.53
CA PRO A 135 -41.49 29.53 -12.96
C PRO A 135 -42.94 30.04 -12.81
N PRO A 136 -43.28 30.77 -11.72
CA PRO A 136 -44.64 31.25 -11.52
C PRO A 136 -44.97 32.39 -12.49
N ALA A 137 -45.70 32.05 -13.55
CA ALA A 137 -46.43 32.98 -14.39
C ALA A 137 -47.79 33.30 -13.76
N GLY A 138 -48.18 34.58 -13.78
CA GLY A 138 -49.58 34.99 -13.69
C GLY A 138 -50.08 35.40 -12.31
N ARG A 139 -49.79 36.65 -11.92
CA ARG A 139 -50.69 37.43 -11.06
C ARG A 139 -52.02 37.59 -11.81
N GLN A 140 -53.03 36.80 -11.46
CA GLN A 140 -54.41 37.14 -11.76
C GLN A 140 -54.90 38.15 -10.72
N LEU A 141 -55.38 39.27 -11.26
CA LEU A 141 -56.03 40.35 -10.54
C LEU A 141 -57.46 39.87 -10.24
N GLU A 142 -57.74 39.41 -9.03
CA GLU A 142 -59.11 39.15 -8.60
C GLU A 142 -59.81 40.47 -8.25
N GLU A 143 -60.87 40.77 -9.00
CA GLU A 143 -61.85 41.80 -8.70
C GLU A 143 -62.61 41.48 -7.39
N PRO A 144 -62.74 42.43 -6.46
CA PRO A 144 -63.57 42.25 -5.28
C PRO A 144 -65.05 42.39 -5.65
N LEU A 145 -65.78 41.27 -5.61
CA LEU A 145 -67.24 41.26 -5.58
C LEU A 145 -67.75 42.00 -4.34
N VAL A 146 -68.45 43.11 -4.60
CA VAL A 146 -69.21 43.89 -3.64
C VAL A 146 -70.42 43.08 -3.15
N THR A 147 -70.29 42.41 -2.01
CA THR A 147 -71.46 41.94 -1.25
C THR A 147 -71.90 43.00 -0.25
N ARG A 148 -72.95 43.72 -0.63
CA ARG A 148 -73.75 44.62 0.19
C ARG A 148 -74.53 43.82 1.24
N ARG A 149 -73.98 43.62 2.45
CA ARG A 149 -74.74 43.46 3.70
C ARG A 149 -73.81 43.28 4.91
N GLY A 150 -74.05 44.09 5.93
CA GLY A 150 -73.69 43.76 7.31
C GLY A 150 -72.44 44.47 7.81
N ILE A 151 -72.67 45.58 8.48
CA ILE A 151 -71.75 46.18 9.44
C ILE A 151 -71.34 45.09 10.44
N GLN A 152 -70.10 44.61 10.39
CA GLN A 152 -69.46 44.01 11.55
C GLN A 152 -68.25 44.86 11.90
N ALA A 153 -68.39 45.49 13.06
CA ALA A 153 -67.36 46.28 13.71
C ALA A 153 -66.07 45.47 13.86
N GLU A 154 -64.94 46.15 13.68
CA GLU A 154 -63.63 45.70 14.11
C GLU A 154 -63.67 45.17 15.55
N PRO A 155 -63.16 43.96 15.82
CA PRO A 155 -62.49 43.70 17.08
C PRO A 155 -61.03 44.11 16.91
N ALA A 156 -60.70 45.19 17.59
CA ALA A 156 -59.36 45.68 17.84
C ALA A 156 -58.32 44.56 17.98
N HIS A 157 -57.12 44.82 17.45
CA HIS A 157 -55.88 44.13 17.83
C HIS A 157 -55.85 43.86 19.34
N THR A 158 -56.18 42.65 19.76
CA THR A 158 -55.91 42.21 21.12
C THR A 158 -54.41 42.00 21.21
N PRO A 159 -53.66 42.77 22.02
CA PRO A 159 -52.24 42.54 22.19
C PRO A 159 -52.09 41.16 22.81
N ARG A 160 -51.55 40.21 22.05
CA ARG A 160 -51.21 38.84 22.47
C ARG A 160 -50.00 38.88 23.42
N ARG A 161 -50.10 39.68 24.48
CA ARG A 161 -49.07 39.84 25.53
C ARG A 161 -49.41 38.92 26.70
N ARG A 162 -48.40 38.14 27.09
CA ARG A 162 -48.24 37.42 28.36
C ARG A 162 -48.98 36.09 28.50
N ARG A 163 -48.51 35.05 27.78
CA ARG A 163 -48.65 33.63 28.20
C ARG A 163 -47.33 32.97 28.62
N VAL A 164 -46.28 33.77 28.82
CA VAL A 164 -45.07 33.28 29.49
C VAL A 164 -45.19 33.68 30.96
N THR A 165 -45.79 32.80 31.76
CA THR A 165 -45.72 32.90 33.21
C THR A 165 -44.27 32.69 33.63
N PRO A 166 -43.71 33.48 34.57
CA PRO A 166 -42.30 33.38 34.96
C PRO A 166 -41.87 31.94 35.34
N PHE A 167 -42.78 31.16 35.93
CA PHE A 167 -42.57 29.74 36.23
C PHE A 167 -42.30 28.85 34.99
N ARG A 168 -42.92 29.14 33.84
CA ARG A 168 -42.70 28.35 32.61
C ARG A 168 -41.32 28.61 32.01
N LEU A 169 -40.80 29.83 32.19
CA LEU A 169 -39.45 30.18 31.75
C LEU A 169 -38.40 29.45 32.60
N VAL A 170 -38.58 29.43 33.92
CA VAL A 170 -37.70 28.68 34.84
C VAL A 170 -37.72 27.18 34.53
N ALA A 171 -38.90 26.59 34.30
CA ALA A 171 -39.02 25.18 33.93
C ALA A 171 -38.31 24.84 32.62
N LEU A 172 -38.44 25.70 31.59
CA LEU A 172 -37.76 25.51 30.31
C LEU A 172 -36.24 25.62 30.46
N CYS A 173 -35.74 26.59 31.23
CA CYS A 173 -34.31 26.69 31.53
C CYS A 173 -33.79 25.45 32.27
N MET A 174 -34.53 24.92 33.25
CA MET A 174 -34.19 23.67 33.95
C MET A 174 -34.12 22.48 32.98
N VAL A 175 -35.13 22.30 32.12
CA VAL A 175 -35.15 21.21 31.13
C VAL A 175 -33.99 21.35 30.14
N MET A 176 -33.72 22.57 29.67
CA MET A 176 -32.59 22.84 28.78
C MET A 176 -31.25 22.52 29.46
N LEU A 177 -31.07 22.90 30.73
CA LEU A 177 -29.86 22.60 31.48
C LEU A 177 -29.68 21.09 31.66
N VAL A 178 -30.72 20.36 32.07
CA VAL A 178 -30.68 18.90 32.20
C VAL A 178 -30.40 18.22 30.85
N GLY A 179 -31.02 18.71 29.77
CA GLY A 179 -30.78 18.20 28.41
C GLY A 179 -29.33 18.40 27.96
N VAL A 180 -28.78 19.60 28.17
CA VAL A 180 -27.38 19.92 27.84
C VAL A 180 -26.42 19.11 28.70
N THR A 181 -26.65 18.99 30.01
CA THR A 181 -25.81 18.19 30.91
C THR A 181 -25.87 16.70 30.58
N GLY A 182 -27.05 16.17 30.26
CA GLY A 182 -27.21 14.77 29.85
C GLY A 182 -26.51 14.47 28.53
N TRP A 183 -26.67 15.34 27.53
CA TRP A 183 -25.96 15.24 26.26
C TRP A 183 -24.43 15.30 26.46
N TRP A 184 -23.96 16.23 27.28
CA TRP A 184 -22.53 16.38 27.57
C TRP A 184 -21.96 15.17 28.32
N SER A 185 -22.70 14.62 29.29
CA SER A 185 -22.29 13.41 30.03
C SER A 185 -22.17 12.19 29.13
N LEU A 186 -23.12 11.99 28.20
CA LEU A 186 -23.04 10.92 27.20
C LEU A 186 -21.85 11.11 26.26
N GLY A 187 -21.60 12.35 25.82
CA GLY A 187 -20.40 12.68 25.02
C GLY A 187 -19.10 12.38 25.76
N GLN A 188 -19.01 12.74 27.04
CA GLN A 188 -17.81 12.49 27.85
C GLN A 188 -17.56 10.99 28.09
N LEU A 189 -18.62 10.20 28.27
CA LEU A 189 -18.50 8.74 28.37
C LEU A 189 -17.95 8.13 27.08
N GLN A 190 -18.45 8.55 25.92
CA GLN A 190 -17.95 8.09 24.61
C GLN A 190 -16.46 8.46 24.41
N LEU A 191 -16.06 9.68 24.79
CA LEU A 191 -14.66 10.10 24.72
C LEU A 191 -13.74 9.24 25.60
N SER A 192 -14.22 8.81 26.78
CA SER A 192 -13.43 7.96 27.69
C SER A 192 -13.27 6.53 27.15
N SER A 193 -14.32 5.94 26.56
CA SER A 193 -14.22 4.62 25.93
C SER A 193 -13.31 4.66 24.72
N ASP A 194 -13.45 5.69 23.88
CA ASP A 194 -12.61 5.88 22.68
C ASP A 194 -11.15 6.08 23.05
N ALA A 195 -10.84 6.82 24.12
CA ALA A 195 -9.47 7.00 24.60
C ALA A 195 -8.83 5.69 25.09
N SER A 196 -9.59 4.83 25.77
CA SER A 196 -9.08 3.52 26.20
C SER A 196 -8.80 2.61 25.02
N ARG A 197 -9.76 2.53 24.09
CA ARG A 197 -9.66 1.72 22.86
C ARG A 197 -8.53 2.18 21.96
N LEU A 198 -8.35 3.50 21.81
CA LEU A 198 -7.26 4.08 21.04
C LEU A 198 -5.89 3.60 21.53
N ARG A 199 -5.67 3.55 22.84
CA ARG A 199 -4.39 3.11 23.41
C ARG A 199 -4.08 1.67 23.05
N ASP A 200 -5.08 0.79 23.12
CA ASP A 200 -4.90 -0.63 22.83
C ASP A 200 -4.70 -0.88 21.33
N LEU A 201 -5.46 -0.18 20.47
CA LEU A 201 -5.27 -0.21 19.01
C LEU A 201 -3.89 0.31 18.60
N MET A 202 -3.45 1.44 19.16
CA MET A 202 -2.11 1.99 18.88
C MET A 202 -1.01 1.02 19.31
N ARG A 203 -1.10 0.43 20.50
CA ARG A 203 -0.11 -0.53 20.99
C ARG A 203 -0.05 -1.77 20.09
N SER A 204 -1.20 -2.43 19.88
CA SER A 204 -1.31 -3.63 19.05
C SER A 204 -0.85 -3.39 17.61
N GLY A 205 -1.28 -2.27 17.03
CA GLY A 205 -0.93 -1.90 15.66
C GLY A 205 0.56 -1.60 15.46
N LEU A 206 1.21 -0.90 16.42
CA LEU A 206 2.65 -0.63 16.35
C LEU A 206 3.47 -1.90 16.60
N GLU A 207 3.11 -2.72 17.58
CA GLU A 207 3.77 -4.01 17.84
C GLU A 207 3.68 -4.94 16.61
N SER A 208 2.52 -4.99 15.96
CA SER A 208 2.32 -5.76 14.72
C SER A 208 3.12 -5.20 13.54
N LEU A 209 3.24 -3.87 13.44
CA LEU A 209 4.04 -3.21 12.39
C LEU A 209 5.52 -3.53 12.54
N GLU A 210 6.05 -3.48 13.77
CA GLU A 210 7.44 -3.83 14.08
C GLU A 210 7.72 -5.32 13.81
N ALA A 211 6.73 -6.19 14.06
CA ALA A 211 6.80 -7.62 13.79
C ALA A 211 6.64 -7.99 12.30
N GLY A 212 6.31 -7.03 11.42
CA GLY A 212 6.04 -7.27 10.01
C GLY A 212 4.66 -7.90 9.71
N ASP A 213 3.77 -8.01 10.70
CA ASP A 213 2.37 -8.39 10.48
C ASP A 213 1.55 -7.18 10.01
N PHE A 214 1.75 -6.84 8.74
CA PHE A 214 1.08 -5.69 8.11
C PHE A 214 -0.44 -5.84 8.06
N SER A 215 -0.99 -7.05 8.10
CA SER A 215 -2.44 -7.25 8.07
C SER A 215 -3.10 -6.81 9.36
N THR A 216 -2.54 -7.23 10.50
CA THR A 216 -3.02 -6.80 11.82
C THR A 216 -2.68 -5.33 12.06
N ALA A 217 -1.48 -4.89 11.70
CA ALA A 217 -1.08 -3.49 11.81
C ALA A 217 -2.01 -2.55 11.02
N ALA A 218 -2.34 -2.87 9.77
CA ALA A 218 -3.21 -2.04 8.94
C ALA A 218 -4.61 -1.94 9.55
N ARG A 219 -5.17 -3.06 10.03
CA ARG A 219 -6.50 -3.07 10.67
C ARG A 219 -6.54 -2.17 11.90
N ASP A 220 -5.60 -2.37 12.83
CA ASP A 220 -5.62 -1.71 14.12
C ASP A 220 -5.23 -0.22 14.01
N LEU A 221 -4.26 0.12 13.16
CA LEU A 221 -3.82 1.50 12.97
C LEU A 221 -4.82 2.32 12.16
N VAL A 222 -5.49 1.76 11.13
CA VAL A 222 -6.56 2.47 10.43
C VAL A 222 -7.73 2.74 11.38
N GLU A 223 -8.12 1.76 12.20
CA GLU A 223 -9.16 2.00 13.20
C GLU A 223 -8.72 3.04 14.25
N ALA A 224 -7.44 3.04 14.65
CA ALA A 224 -6.89 4.08 15.53
C ALA A 224 -6.98 5.48 14.89
N THR A 225 -6.74 5.61 13.58
CA THR A 225 -6.88 6.89 12.87
C THR A 225 -8.32 7.40 12.86
N ASP A 226 -9.30 6.52 12.66
CA ASP A 226 -10.72 6.90 12.72
C ASP A 226 -11.10 7.39 14.13
N VAL A 227 -10.57 6.75 15.18
CA VAL A 227 -10.77 7.18 16.56
C VAL A 227 -10.11 8.55 16.80
N LEU A 228 -8.89 8.77 16.32
CA LEU A 228 -8.20 10.07 16.44
C LEU A 228 -8.96 11.20 15.76
N ASP A 229 -9.55 10.93 14.60
CA ASP A 229 -10.34 11.91 13.84
C ASP A 229 -11.66 12.23 14.55
N ARG A 230 -12.34 11.23 15.14
CA ARG A 230 -13.52 11.47 16.01
C ARG A 230 -13.18 12.28 17.26
N LEU A 231 -12.00 12.04 17.85
CA LEU A 231 -11.49 12.82 18.97
C LEU A 231 -10.99 14.23 18.54
N GLY A 232 -10.91 14.51 17.25
CA GLY A 232 -10.42 15.79 16.71
C GLY A 232 -8.95 16.06 17.01
N ARG A 233 -8.13 15.03 17.27
CA ARG A 233 -6.72 15.20 17.64
C ARG A 233 -5.85 15.51 16.41
N LYS A 234 -5.10 16.61 16.48
CA LYS A 234 -4.19 17.09 15.41
C LYS A 234 -2.77 17.31 15.92
N ASP A 235 -2.38 16.59 16.97
CA ASP A 235 -1.03 16.64 17.51
C ASP A 235 -0.08 15.74 16.71
N SER A 236 1.23 15.92 16.92
CA SER A 236 2.28 15.17 16.20
C SER A 236 2.21 13.66 16.41
N ALA A 237 1.72 13.21 17.57
CA ALA A 237 1.51 11.78 17.84
C ALA A 237 0.37 11.22 16.98
N ALA A 238 -0.73 11.97 16.83
CA ALA A 238 -1.82 11.59 15.93
C ALA A 238 -1.34 11.52 14.47
N ASP A 239 -0.51 12.46 14.03
CA ASP A 239 0.04 12.46 12.67
C ASP A 239 0.99 11.29 12.41
N LEU A 240 1.81 10.92 13.40
CA LEU A 240 2.61 9.70 13.34
C LEU A 240 1.73 8.46 13.16
N ILE A 241 0.66 8.31 13.94
CA ILE A 241 -0.24 7.15 13.83
C ILE A 241 -0.94 7.14 12.47
N ARG A 242 -1.35 8.30 11.94
CA ARG A 242 -1.87 8.40 10.56
C ARG A 242 -0.86 7.94 9.52
N GLN A 243 0.40 8.35 9.67
CA GLN A 243 1.47 7.89 8.79
C GLN A 243 1.68 6.38 8.89
N ARG A 244 1.76 5.82 10.11
CA ARG A 244 1.96 4.38 10.30
C ARG A 244 0.79 3.56 9.79
N GLY A 245 -0.43 4.06 9.95
CA GLY A 245 -1.63 3.46 9.36
C GLY A 245 -1.57 3.41 7.83
N ARG A 246 -1.13 4.50 7.18
CA ARG A 246 -0.92 4.53 5.73
C ARG A 246 0.17 3.56 5.27
N GLU A 247 1.31 3.52 5.96
CA GLU A 247 2.41 2.59 5.67
C GLU A 247 1.97 1.13 5.80
N ALA A 248 1.28 0.78 6.90
CA ALA A 248 0.75 -0.56 7.12
C ALA A 248 -0.30 -0.94 6.07
N ALA A 249 -1.22 -0.03 5.74
CA ALA A 249 -2.24 -0.25 4.72
C ALA A 249 -1.62 -0.44 3.33
N ALA A 250 -0.59 0.33 2.99
CA ALA A 250 0.15 0.20 1.75
C ALA A 250 0.89 -1.14 1.67
N ALA A 251 1.60 -1.53 2.74
CA ALA A 251 2.29 -2.81 2.84
C ALA A 251 1.34 -4.02 2.71
N ASN A 252 0.19 -3.99 3.41
CA ASN A 252 -0.82 -5.05 3.32
C ASN A 252 -1.54 -5.09 1.97
N GLY A 253 -1.67 -3.93 1.30
CA GLY A 253 -2.40 -3.78 0.05
C GLY A 253 -1.54 -3.82 -1.21
N LEU A 254 -0.28 -4.24 -1.11
CA LEU A 254 0.65 -4.34 -2.24
C LEU A 254 0.06 -5.16 -3.38
N VAL A 255 0.38 -4.74 -4.61
CA VAL A 255 0.04 -5.49 -5.81
C VAL A 255 0.78 -6.84 -5.79
N SER A 256 0.07 -7.93 -6.08
CA SER A 256 0.60 -9.30 -5.99
C SER A 256 1.46 -9.72 -7.18
N VAL A 257 1.52 -8.89 -8.22
CA VAL A 257 2.27 -9.12 -9.46
C VAL A 257 3.19 -7.93 -9.71
N SER A 258 4.33 -8.15 -10.35
CA SER A 258 5.26 -7.06 -10.59
C SER A 258 4.66 -6.05 -11.57
N LEU A 259 5.05 -4.78 -11.45
CA LEU A 259 4.58 -3.73 -12.36
C LEU A 259 5.02 -4.01 -13.81
N VAL A 260 6.17 -4.66 -14.00
CA VAL A 260 6.65 -5.13 -15.31
C VAL A 260 5.69 -6.16 -15.92
N ASP A 261 5.16 -7.09 -15.13
CA ASP A 261 4.20 -8.10 -15.62
C ASP A 261 2.86 -7.45 -15.99
N ILE A 262 2.36 -6.53 -15.15
CA ILE A 262 1.14 -5.75 -15.41
C ILE A 262 1.28 -5.02 -16.75
N LEU A 263 2.41 -4.34 -16.97
CA LEU A 263 2.65 -3.60 -18.20
C LEU A 263 2.90 -4.51 -19.41
N SER A 264 3.52 -5.68 -19.21
CA SER A 264 3.70 -6.66 -20.30
C SER A 264 2.36 -7.21 -20.77
N ASP A 265 1.42 -7.44 -19.85
CA ASP A 265 0.04 -7.80 -20.18
C ASP A 265 -0.70 -6.66 -20.88
N ALA A 266 -0.48 -5.42 -20.43
CA ALA A 266 -0.97 -4.21 -21.09
C ALA A 266 -0.50 -4.12 -22.54
N ASP A 267 0.80 -4.33 -22.76
CA ASP A 267 1.45 -4.27 -24.06
C ASP A 267 0.95 -5.35 -25.02
N ARG A 268 0.78 -6.58 -24.51
CA ARG A 268 0.18 -7.70 -25.26
C ARG A 268 -1.25 -7.38 -25.70
N LEU A 269 -2.08 -6.84 -24.81
CA LEU A 269 -3.45 -6.46 -25.13
C LEU A 269 -3.52 -5.26 -26.07
N GLN A 270 -2.65 -4.27 -25.91
CA GLN A 270 -2.57 -3.12 -26.81
C GLN A 270 -2.24 -3.54 -28.24
N ARG A 271 -1.30 -4.49 -28.43
CA ARG A 271 -0.95 -5.02 -29.76
C ARG A 271 -2.07 -5.83 -30.42
N SER A 272 -2.99 -6.37 -29.63
CA SER A 272 -4.15 -7.11 -30.16
C SER A 272 -5.18 -6.21 -30.85
N GLY A 273 -5.11 -4.89 -30.66
CA GLY A 273 -6.03 -3.91 -31.25
C GLY A 273 -7.44 -3.92 -30.67
N VAL A 274 -7.67 -4.63 -29.55
CA VAL A 274 -8.98 -4.63 -28.87
C VAL A 274 -9.09 -3.40 -27.98
N ASP A 275 -9.63 -2.33 -28.55
CA ASP A 275 -9.76 -1.05 -27.87
C ASP A 275 -10.46 -1.16 -26.50
N GLY A 276 -9.82 -0.59 -25.49
CA GLY A 276 -10.35 -0.52 -24.13
C GLY A 276 -10.40 -1.84 -23.35
N ALA A 277 -9.99 -2.97 -23.93
CA ALA A 277 -9.91 -4.24 -23.20
C ALA A 277 -8.96 -4.14 -22.00
N TRP A 278 -7.77 -3.58 -22.22
CA TRP A 278 -6.78 -3.36 -21.17
C TRP A 278 -7.34 -2.49 -20.03
N ARG A 279 -7.95 -1.35 -20.35
CA ARG A 279 -8.47 -0.41 -19.35
C ARG A 279 -9.46 -1.08 -18.40
N ARG A 280 -10.37 -1.90 -18.93
CA ARG A 280 -11.34 -2.65 -18.12
C ARG A 280 -10.69 -3.73 -17.26
N GLN A 281 -9.68 -4.42 -17.79
CA GLN A 281 -8.93 -5.43 -17.03
C GLN A 281 -8.16 -4.79 -15.88
N PHE A 282 -7.41 -3.71 -16.17
CA PHE A 282 -6.65 -2.97 -15.17
C PHE A 282 -7.55 -2.44 -14.04
N GLN A 283 -8.70 -1.86 -14.39
CA GLN A 283 -9.66 -1.37 -13.39
C GLN A 283 -10.21 -2.46 -12.47
N ARG A 284 -10.34 -3.69 -12.98
CA ARG A 284 -10.85 -4.82 -12.20
C ARG A 284 -9.79 -5.43 -11.29
N ASP A 285 -8.57 -5.58 -11.80
CA ASP A 285 -7.57 -6.44 -11.16
C ASP A 285 -6.52 -5.64 -10.38
N HIS A 286 -6.25 -4.39 -10.79
CA HIS A 286 -5.10 -3.62 -10.31
C HIS A 286 -5.46 -2.27 -9.68
N ARG A 287 -6.61 -1.67 -10.04
CA ARG A 287 -7.02 -0.39 -9.43
C ARG A 287 -7.18 -0.52 -7.92
N GLY A 288 -6.68 0.47 -7.19
CA GLY A 288 -6.69 0.49 -5.73
C GLY A 288 -5.61 -0.37 -5.07
N ARG A 289 -4.83 -1.14 -5.85
CA ARG A 289 -3.67 -1.86 -5.32
C ARG A 289 -2.50 -0.91 -5.11
N TRP A 290 -1.73 -1.17 -4.07
CA TRP A 290 -0.59 -0.33 -3.71
C TRP A 290 0.66 -0.73 -4.46
N ILE A 291 1.46 0.29 -4.79
CA ILE A 291 2.87 0.13 -5.13
C ILE A 291 3.72 0.93 -4.15
N ILE A 292 4.94 0.47 -3.92
CA ILE A 292 5.99 1.21 -3.21
C ILE A 292 7.15 1.33 -4.18
N MET A 293 7.68 2.53 -4.31
CA MET A 293 8.78 2.78 -5.25
C MET A 293 9.78 3.77 -4.66
N GLN A 294 11.04 3.49 -4.96
CA GLN A 294 12.14 4.41 -4.77
C GLN A 294 12.45 5.04 -6.12
N SER A 295 12.26 6.35 -6.25
CA SER A 295 12.53 7.07 -7.49
C SER A 295 12.98 8.49 -7.21
N VAL A 296 13.64 9.06 -8.21
CA VAL A 296 13.78 10.50 -8.34
C VAL A 296 12.44 11.04 -8.89
N LEU A 297 11.90 12.08 -8.27
CA LEU A 297 10.68 12.73 -8.72
C LEU A 297 11.02 13.97 -9.53
N GLU A 298 10.34 14.14 -10.65
CA GLU A 298 10.41 15.31 -11.52
C GLU A 298 9.12 16.12 -11.34
N GLN A 299 9.23 17.45 -11.40
CA GLN A 299 8.03 18.25 -11.63
C GLN A 299 7.43 17.85 -12.98
N PRO A 300 6.09 17.74 -13.11
CA PRO A 300 5.47 17.41 -14.37
C PRO A 300 5.97 18.36 -15.45
N GLY A 301 6.52 17.77 -16.52
CA GLY A 301 7.04 18.55 -17.62
C GLY A 301 5.94 19.46 -18.18
N GLU A 302 6.34 20.56 -18.80
CA GLU A 302 5.41 21.44 -19.52
C GLU A 302 4.93 20.76 -20.83
N ARG A 303 4.39 19.54 -20.75
CA ARG A 303 3.50 19.00 -21.79
C ARG A 303 2.22 19.83 -21.68
N LEU A 304 2.09 20.94 -22.41
CA LEU A 304 1.64 20.99 -23.81
C LEU A 304 0.35 20.20 -24.06
N ASP A 305 -0.51 20.04 -23.06
CA ASP A 305 -1.94 20.12 -23.34
C ASP A 305 -2.25 21.62 -23.51
N ASP A 306 -2.25 22.07 -24.77
CA ASP A 306 -2.63 23.45 -25.12
C ASP A 306 -4.01 23.83 -24.56
N GLU A 307 -4.86 22.85 -24.27
CA GLU A 307 -6.14 23.02 -23.56
C GLU A 307 -5.98 23.41 -22.08
N ALA A 308 -5.02 22.84 -21.35
CA ALA A 308 -4.75 23.22 -19.96
C ALA A 308 -4.15 24.63 -19.89
N ARG A 309 -3.30 24.99 -20.86
CA ARG A 309 -2.76 26.35 -21.02
C ARG A 309 -3.87 27.37 -21.29
N ALA A 310 -4.88 27.03 -22.09
CA ALA A 310 -6.03 27.88 -22.35
C ALA A 310 -6.91 28.12 -21.10
N SER A 311 -6.92 27.18 -20.15
CA SER A 311 -7.67 27.30 -18.90
C SER A 311 -7.00 28.18 -17.83
N GLY A 312 -5.73 28.55 -18.01
CA GLY A 312 -4.96 29.32 -17.01
C GLY A 312 -4.83 28.59 -15.66
N GLN A 313 -5.09 27.28 -15.59
CA GLN A 313 -4.90 26.51 -14.36
C GLN A 313 -3.39 26.41 -14.06
N ASN A 314 -2.99 27.17 -13.05
CA ASN A 314 -1.67 27.10 -12.43
C ASN A 314 -1.29 25.65 -12.15
N ARG A 315 -0.02 25.31 -12.45
CA ARG A 315 0.60 24.03 -12.09
C ARG A 315 0.21 23.65 -10.66
N LEU A 316 -0.28 22.43 -10.48
CA LEU A 316 -0.56 21.89 -9.16
C LEU A 316 0.80 21.67 -8.47
N PRO A 317 1.10 22.37 -7.36
CA PRO A 317 2.43 22.35 -6.74
C PRO A 317 2.79 20.98 -6.14
N ASP A 318 1.80 20.11 -5.97
CA ASP A 318 1.94 18.76 -5.42
C ASP A 318 1.96 17.66 -6.50
N ALA A 319 1.85 18.00 -7.78
CA ALA A 319 1.91 17.01 -8.86
C ALA A 319 3.35 16.59 -9.15
N PHE A 320 3.58 15.34 -9.51
CA PHE A 320 4.90 14.81 -9.84
C PHE A 320 4.84 13.83 -11.01
N GLU A 321 5.99 13.66 -11.68
CA GLU A 321 6.29 12.57 -12.59
C GLU A 321 7.50 11.79 -12.08
N ALA A 322 7.56 10.51 -12.42
CA ALA A 322 8.72 9.66 -12.13
C ALA A 322 8.98 8.71 -13.29
N GLU A 323 10.23 8.54 -13.66
CA GLU A 323 10.63 7.50 -14.61
C GLU A 323 10.68 6.14 -13.91
N TYR A 324 10.00 5.14 -14.48
CA TYR A 324 10.14 3.77 -14.01
C TYR A 324 11.41 3.16 -14.61
N PRO A 325 12.30 2.54 -13.80
CA PRO A 325 13.63 2.12 -14.26
C PRO A 325 13.62 0.98 -15.29
N PHE A 326 12.46 0.37 -15.58
CA PHE A 326 12.34 -0.71 -16.55
C PHE A 326 11.44 -0.33 -17.72
N ALA A 327 11.96 -0.50 -18.94
CA ALA A 327 11.16 -0.44 -20.15
C ALA A 327 10.36 -1.73 -20.35
N VAL A 328 9.23 -1.63 -21.05
CA VAL A 328 8.38 -2.78 -21.41
C VAL A 328 8.42 -2.93 -22.93
N GLY A 329 9.19 -3.92 -23.38
CA GLY A 329 9.63 -3.97 -24.78
C GLY A 329 10.55 -2.80 -25.10
N GLU A 330 10.17 -1.97 -26.07
CA GLU A 330 10.92 -0.76 -26.47
C GLU A 330 10.29 0.53 -25.90
N ARG A 331 9.31 0.39 -25.00
CA ARG A 331 8.48 1.50 -24.52
C ARG A 331 8.93 1.94 -23.13
N ALA A 332 9.17 3.24 -22.99
CA ALA A 332 9.42 3.84 -21.69
C ALA A 332 8.15 3.80 -20.83
N VAL A 333 8.34 3.87 -19.52
CA VAL A 333 7.26 3.83 -18.54
C VAL A 333 7.44 5.02 -17.60
N ARG A 334 6.39 5.82 -17.46
CA ARG A 334 6.32 6.96 -16.55
C ARG A 334 5.20 6.78 -15.55
N LEU A 335 5.42 7.26 -14.34
CA LEU A 335 4.40 7.36 -13.32
C LEU A 335 4.05 8.83 -13.11
N SER A 336 2.80 9.11 -12.82
CA SER A 336 2.31 10.43 -12.44
C SER A 336 1.38 10.34 -11.24
N GLY A 337 1.32 11.40 -10.45
CA GLY A 337 0.45 11.46 -9.29
C GLY A 337 0.52 12.80 -8.59
N ARG A 338 -0.09 12.86 -7.39
CA ARG A 338 -0.01 14.03 -6.51
C ARG A 338 0.44 13.59 -5.12
N LEU A 339 1.42 14.29 -4.56
CA LEU A 339 1.98 14.03 -3.24
C LEU A 339 2.00 15.35 -2.45
N PRO A 340 0.99 15.64 -1.61
CA PRO A 340 0.91 16.90 -0.87
C PRO A 340 2.11 17.20 0.05
N ALA A 341 2.91 16.18 0.41
CA ALA A 341 4.11 16.36 1.21
C ALA A 341 5.32 16.85 0.40
N LEU A 342 5.26 16.85 -0.95
CA LEU A 342 6.36 17.28 -1.81
C LEU A 342 6.72 18.75 -1.62
N VAL A 343 5.72 19.63 -1.50
CA VAL A 343 5.92 21.07 -1.27
C VAL A 343 6.66 21.40 0.03
N ARG A 344 6.81 20.41 0.93
CA ARG A 344 7.57 20.54 2.18
C ARG A 344 8.97 19.93 2.11
N LEU A 345 9.29 19.19 1.04
CA LEU A 345 10.63 18.69 0.80
C LEU A 345 11.51 19.84 0.33
N SER A 346 12.63 20.05 1.02
CA SER A 346 13.65 21.02 0.61
C SER A 346 14.17 20.67 -0.79
N GLY A 347 14.18 21.66 -1.68
CA GLY A 347 14.60 21.52 -3.08
C GLY A 347 13.48 21.19 -4.08
N TRP A 348 12.26 20.86 -3.63
CA TRP A 348 11.17 20.52 -4.56
C TRP A 348 10.72 21.71 -5.43
N ASP A 349 10.59 22.89 -4.83
CA ASP A 349 10.14 24.11 -5.52
C ASP A 349 11.30 25.03 -5.94
N ASP A 350 12.56 24.63 -5.69
CA ASP A 350 13.72 25.45 -6.01
C ASP A 350 14.31 25.02 -7.36
N PRO A 351 14.08 25.79 -8.44
CA PRO A 351 14.63 25.46 -9.76
C PRO A 351 16.16 25.54 -9.80
N GLY A 352 16.81 26.07 -8.76
CA GLY A 352 18.27 26.11 -8.62
C GLY A 352 18.88 24.92 -7.88
N ASP A 353 18.09 24.04 -7.25
CA ASP A 353 18.60 22.79 -6.66
C ASP A 353 18.68 21.74 -7.77
N GLU A 354 19.84 21.70 -8.47
CA GLU A 354 20.06 20.85 -9.65
C GLU A 354 20.11 19.34 -9.36
N ASP A 355 20.15 18.92 -8.09
CA ASP A 355 20.21 17.49 -7.72
C ASP A 355 18.82 16.98 -7.31
N PRO A 356 18.05 16.37 -8.24
CA PRO A 356 16.75 15.82 -7.91
C PRO A 356 16.95 14.62 -6.98
N ARG A 357 16.44 14.75 -5.76
CA ARG A 357 16.76 13.80 -4.69
C ARG A 357 15.84 12.60 -4.74
N PRO A 358 16.37 11.38 -4.52
CA PRO A 358 15.54 10.19 -4.45
C PRO A 358 14.59 10.27 -3.25
N VAL A 359 13.37 9.78 -3.44
CA VAL A 359 12.38 9.61 -2.38
C VAL A 359 11.82 8.20 -2.44
N ILE A 360 11.32 7.72 -1.30
CA ILE A 360 10.58 6.46 -1.21
C ILE A 360 9.12 6.82 -1.00
N PHE A 361 8.25 6.45 -1.94
CA PHE A 361 6.83 6.79 -1.84
C PHE A 361 5.96 5.58 -2.14
N ALA A 362 4.72 5.66 -1.68
CA ALA A 362 3.69 4.67 -1.94
C ALA A 362 2.45 5.37 -2.51
N GLY A 363 1.68 4.64 -3.31
CA GLY A 363 0.41 5.13 -3.83
C GLY A 363 -0.42 3.99 -4.40
N GLN A 364 -1.74 4.18 -4.44
CA GLN A 364 -2.62 3.24 -5.13
C GLN A 364 -2.63 3.50 -6.63
N LEU A 365 -2.62 2.42 -7.40
CA LEU A 365 -2.79 2.45 -8.84
C LEU A 365 -4.22 2.93 -9.19
N GLU A 366 -4.32 3.97 -10.01
CA GLU A 366 -5.61 4.52 -10.46
C GLU A 366 -5.88 4.20 -11.93
N ALA A 367 -4.90 4.43 -12.80
CA ALA A 367 -5.00 4.10 -14.22
C ALA A 367 -3.65 3.68 -14.83
N CYS A 368 -3.72 2.94 -15.94
CA CYS A 368 -2.57 2.64 -16.78
C CYS A 368 -2.95 2.90 -18.24
N ARG A 369 -2.29 3.85 -18.89
CA ARG A 369 -2.63 4.36 -20.22
C ARG A 369 -1.41 4.29 -21.14
N PHE A 370 -1.65 3.97 -22.41
CA PHE A 370 -0.62 4.04 -23.43
C PHE A 370 -0.77 5.35 -24.20
N ASP A 371 0.30 6.13 -24.29
CA ASP A 371 0.36 7.31 -25.13
C ASP A 371 0.99 6.94 -26.49
N PRO A 372 0.22 6.91 -27.58
CA PRO A 372 0.73 6.53 -28.90
C PRO A 372 1.68 7.59 -29.49
N GLY A 373 1.56 8.87 -29.10
CA GLY A 373 2.40 9.94 -29.62
C GLY A 373 3.84 9.82 -29.14
N THR A 374 4.01 9.32 -27.92
CA THR A 374 5.32 9.25 -27.24
C THR A 374 5.78 7.81 -27.03
N GLN A 375 4.96 6.83 -27.45
CA GLN A 375 5.19 5.40 -27.23
C GLN A 375 5.50 5.08 -25.76
N THR A 376 4.90 5.82 -24.83
CA THR A 376 5.18 5.72 -23.39
C THR A 376 3.95 5.18 -22.65
N TRP A 377 4.20 4.26 -21.72
CA TRP A 377 3.18 3.84 -20.76
C TRP A 377 3.13 4.81 -19.59
N TRP A 378 1.94 5.28 -19.25
CA TRP A 378 1.66 6.15 -18.12
C TRP A 378 0.90 5.39 -17.04
N ILE A 379 1.42 5.41 -15.82
CA ILE A 379 0.75 4.89 -14.64
C ILE A 379 0.34 6.07 -13.76
N GLU A 380 -0.96 6.26 -13.60
CA GLU A 380 -1.52 7.29 -12.76
C GLU A 380 -1.75 6.71 -11.36
N LEU A 381 -1.24 7.39 -10.34
CA LEU A 381 -1.47 7.09 -8.94
C LEU A 381 -2.59 7.96 -8.37
N SER A 382 -3.38 7.38 -7.46
CA SER A 382 -4.47 8.10 -6.80
C SER A 382 -3.94 9.22 -5.91
N ALA A 383 -4.40 10.45 -6.19
CA ALA A 383 -3.98 11.67 -5.51
C ALA A 383 -4.26 11.67 -4.00
N ASP A 384 -5.30 10.96 -3.56
CA ASP A 384 -5.72 10.93 -2.16
C ASP A 384 -4.91 9.91 -1.33
N THR A 385 -4.23 8.98 -2.00
CA THR A 385 -3.58 7.84 -1.36
C THR A 385 -2.07 7.90 -1.44
N ALA A 386 -1.50 8.71 -2.33
CA ALA A 386 -0.06 8.80 -2.46
C ALA A 386 0.56 9.53 -1.26
N PHE A 387 1.62 8.95 -0.69
CA PHE A 387 2.36 9.55 0.42
C PHE A 387 3.84 9.17 0.40
N LEU A 388 4.66 9.97 1.10
CA LEU A 388 6.08 9.70 1.32
C LEU A 388 6.24 8.64 2.42
N TRP A 389 6.99 7.57 2.17
CA TRP A 389 7.36 6.61 3.20
C TRP A 389 8.34 7.27 4.18
N THR A 390 8.19 7.01 5.48
CA THR A 390 8.97 7.72 6.51
C THR A 390 9.69 6.80 7.49
N ASP A 391 9.28 5.55 7.60
CA ASP A 391 9.84 4.65 8.60
C ASP A 391 10.77 3.59 8.04
N ILE A 392 11.94 3.48 8.66
CA ILE A 392 12.97 2.52 8.27
C ILE A 392 12.62 1.09 8.70
N VAL A 393 11.93 0.91 9.83
CA VAL A 393 11.61 -0.42 10.35
C VAL A 393 10.58 -1.10 9.45
N SER A 394 9.46 -0.43 9.17
CA SER A 394 8.43 -0.93 8.26
C SER A 394 8.96 -1.14 6.84
N TYR A 395 9.85 -0.25 6.36
CA TYR A 395 10.52 -0.43 5.07
C TYR A 395 11.44 -1.67 5.05
N GLY A 396 12.16 -1.90 6.15
CA GLY A 396 13.00 -3.08 6.33
C GLY A 396 12.23 -4.39 6.34
N GLN A 397 11.07 -4.42 7.00
CA GLN A 397 10.20 -5.61 7.05
C GLN A 397 9.61 -6.00 5.69
N LEU A 398 9.56 -5.06 4.74
CA LEU A 398 9.16 -5.37 3.36
C LEU A 398 10.24 -6.10 2.56
N GLY A 399 11.46 -6.22 3.11
CA GLY A 399 12.58 -6.90 2.45
C GLY A 399 13.27 -6.06 1.36
N PHE A 400 13.04 -4.74 1.32
CA PHE A 400 13.65 -3.86 0.31
C PHE A 400 15.10 -3.45 0.63
N LEU A 401 15.54 -3.50 1.89
CA LEU A 401 16.89 -3.05 2.30
C LEU A 401 18.05 -3.81 1.63
N PRO A 402 18.06 -5.15 1.53
CA PRO A 402 19.23 -5.86 1.01
C PRO A 402 19.49 -5.61 -0.48
N HIS A 403 18.53 -5.04 -1.21
CA HIS A 403 18.55 -4.88 -2.67
C HIS A 403 18.31 -3.44 -3.10
N ALA A 404 18.34 -2.50 -2.16
CA ALA A 404 18.19 -1.10 -2.48
C ALA A 404 19.37 -0.61 -3.33
N ILE A 405 19.07 0.29 -4.26
CA ILE A 405 20.08 0.97 -5.09
C ILE A 405 21.05 1.79 -4.20
N PHE A 406 20.56 2.19 -3.02
CA PHE A 406 21.26 2.98 -2.02
C PHE A 406 21.66 2.13 -0.82
N GLY A 407 22.72 2.53 -0.13
CA GLY A 407 23.11 1.89 1.14
C GLY A 407 22.11 2.17 2.27
N ASP A 408 22.12 1.35 3.32
CA ASP A 408 21.23 1.51 4.48
C ASP A 408 21.29 2.93 5.09
N GLU A 409 22.49 3.53 5.14
CA GLU A 409 22.70 4.90 5.64
C GLU A 409 22.02 5.96 4.76
N GLU A 410 22.07 5.78 3.45
CA GLU A 410 21.45 6.69 2.48
C GLU A 410 19.91 6.58 2.55
N ILE A 411 19.38 5.37 2.69
CA ILE A 411 17.95 5.13 2.90
C ILE A 411 17.50 5.77 4.21
N ALA A 412 18.24 5.59 5.29
CA ALA A 412 17.95 6.23 6.57
C ALA A 412 17.93 7.76 6.45
N ALA A 413 18.87 8.35 5.68
CA ALA A 413 18.92 9.78 5.43
C ALA A 413 17.74 10.28 4.58
N VAL A 414 17.31 9.51 3.58
CA VAL A 414 16.12 9.78 2.76
C VAL A 414 14.86 9.75 3.64
N LEU A 415 14.64 8.68 4.39
CA LEU A 415 13.47 8.51 5.25
C LEU A 415 13.39 9.57 6.36
N LYS A 416 14.53 9.93 6.98
CA LYS A 416 14.60 11.01 7.98
C LYS A 416 14.20 12.37 7.40
N ARG A 417 14.57 12.65 6.15
CA ARG A 417 14.17 13.88 5.46
C ARG A 417 12.68 13.87 5.14
N GLN A 418 12.16 12.74 4.67
CA GLN A 418 10.75 12.55 4.37
C GLN A 418 9.88 12.66 5.63
N SER A 419 10.34 12.13 6.77
CA SER A 419 9.64 12.26 8.06
C SER A 419 9.56 13.73 8.50
N ALA A 420 10.63 14.50 8.32
CA ALA A 420 10.64 15.94 8.61
C ALA A 420 9.66 16.70 7.69
N ALA A 421 9.65 16.42 6.39
CA ALA A 421 8.70 17.02 5.45
C ALA A 421 7.24 16.63 5.76
N ALA A 422 7.00 15.40 6.23
CA ALA A 422 5.69 14.95 6.69
C ALA A 422 5.24 15.64 7.99
N GLY A 423 6.12 16.38 8.68
CA GLY A 423 5.84 17.01 9.98
C GLY A 423 5.92 16.03 11.16
N ILE A 424 6.54 14.87 10.96
CA ILE A 424 6.68 13.83 11.98
C ILE A 424 8.01 14.05 12.69
N ALA A 425 7.97 14.68 13.87
CA ALA A 425 9.13 14.87 14.72
C ALA A 425 9.59 13.51 15.28
N VAL A 426 10.61 12.90 14.67
CA VAL A 426 11.17 11.60 15.09
C VAL A 426 11.84 11.69 16.47
N ASP A 427 12.31 12.87 16.86
CA ASP A 427 13.16 13.06 18.05
C ASP A 427 12.42 12.91 19.40
N GLY A 428 11.08 12.80 19.40
CA GLY A 428 10.29 12.80 20.64
C GLY A 428 9.92 11.43 21.22
N LEU A 429 10.05 10.33 20.46
CA LEU A 429 9.46 9.04 20.85
C LEU A 429 10.47 7.93 21.16
N ALA A 430 11.76 8.15 20.93
CA ALA A 430 12.80 7.17 21.26
C ALA A 430 13.08 7.07 22.78
N ASN A 431 12.40 7.85 23.63
CA ASN A 431 12.59 7.74 25.08
C ASN A 431 11.32 8.07 25.93
N PRO A 432 10.23 7.29 25.82
CA PRO A 432 9.08 7.44 26.72
C PRO A 432 9.43 7.10 28.18
N GLY A 433 10.59 6.48 28.42
CA GLY A 433 11.15 6.21 29.75
C GLY A 433 12.00 7.33 30.33
N GLN A 434 12.28 8.40 29.57
CA GLN A 434 12.90 9.63 30.07
C GLN A 434 11.83 10.72 30.27
N ALA A 435 10.65 10.30 30.68
CA ALA A 435 9.73 11.19 31.37
C ALA A 435 10.34 11.51 32.74
N ASP A 436 10.92 12.70 32.85
CA ASP A 436 11.01 13.45 34.11
C ASP A 436 11.76 12.72 35.24
N ASP A 437 13.05 12.44 35.03
CA ASP A 437 13.97 12.28 36.17
C ASP A 437 14.05 13.65 36.85
N GLY A 438 13.23 13.82 37.88
CA GLY A 438 12.73 15.09 38.37
C GLY A 438 13.81 16.15 38.57
N SER A 439 13.89 17.09 37.64
CA SER A 439 14.57 18.35 37.91
C SER A 439 13.84 19.05 39.06
N PRO A 440 14.50 19.34 40.20
CA PRO A 440 13.85 19.89 41.39
C PRO A 440 13.23 21.29 41.19
N GLU A 441 13.43 21.93 40.05
CA GLU A 441 12.92 23.29 39.78
C GLU A 441 11.44 23.34 39.37
N THR A 442 10.87 22.29 38.79
CA THR A 442 9.43 22.28 38.41
C THR A 442 8.50 21.98 39.60
N ARG A 443 8.99 21.37 40.68
CA ARG A 443 8.21 21.15 41.92
C ARG A 443 7.92 22.44 42.69
N SER A 444 8.69 23.52 42.47
CA SER A 444 8.50 24.77 43.23
C SER A 444 7.38 25.66 42.70
N LYS A 445 6.85 25.44 41.49
CA LYS A 445 5.75 26.25 40.92
C LYS A 445 4.35 25.63 41.09
N ILE A 446 4.24 24.31 41.20
CA ILE A 446 2.93 23.65 41.41
C ILE A 446 2.49 23.74 42.89
N GLY A 447 3.43 23.88 43.84
CA GLY A 447 3.12 24.12 45.25
C GLY A 447 2.61 25.54 45.59
N ALA A 448 2.76 26.51 44.67
CA ALA A 448 2.33 27.89 44.91
C ALA A 448 0.84 28.11 44.57
N LEU A 449 0.28 27.39 43.59
CA LEU A 449 -1.12 27.58 43.17
C LEU A 449 -2.15 26.88 44.07
N VAL A 450 -1.73 25.94 44.93
CA VAL A 450 -2.62 25.26 45.88
C VAL A 450 -2.75 26.04 47.21
N ARG A 451 -1.87 27.01 47.49
CA ARG A 451 -1.93 27.81 48.72
C ARG A 451 -2.81 29.06 48.63
N GLU A 452 -3.23 29.47 47.44
CA GLU A 452 -4.11 30.63 47.24
C GLU A 452 -5.61 30.28 47.33
N SER A 453 -5.99 29.00 47.33
CA SER A 453 -7.40 28.54 47.37
C SER A 453 -7.91 28.28 48.80
N SER A 454 -7.19 28.70 49.84
CA SER A 454 -7.61 28.56 51.25
C SER A 454 -7.44 29.84 52.06
N ARG A 455 -7.60 31.00 51.41
CA ARG A 455 -7.81 32.27 52.09
C ARG A 455 -9.07 32.96 51.58
#